data_AF-A0A257N314-F1
#
_entry.id   AF-A0A257N314-F1
#
_cell.length_a   1.000
_cell.length_b   1.000
_cell.length_c   1.000
_cell.angle_alpha   90.00
_cell.angle_beta   90.00
_cell.angle_gamma   90.00
#
_symmetry.space_group_name_H-M   'P 1'
#
loop_
_entity.id
_entity.type
_entity.pdbx_description
1 polymer ?
#
loop_
_entity_poly.entity_id
_entity_poly.type
_entity_poly.pdbx_seq_one_letter_code
_entity_poly.pdbx_strand_id
1 'polypeptide(L)'
;MLTTKAPEEIAKLAVENDVHFVGASSLAAGHKTLVPELIKKLQAFGRGDIKVIVGGVIPPQDYDYLLERGVAKIYGPGTQMIKCVREAMEMLNHE
;
A
#
# COMPACT_ATOMS: atom_id res chain seq x y z
N MET A 1 -4.42 4.71 -5.79
CA MET A 1 -5.78 5.28 -5.77
C MET A 1 -6.43 4.83 -4.46
N LEU A 2 -6.50 5.68 -3.43
CA LEU A 2 -7.35 5.41 -2.26
C LEU A 2 -8.69 6.09 -2.56
N THR A 3 -9.67 5.29 -2.99
CA THR A 3 -11.04 5.73 -3.19
C THR A 3 -11.80 5.62 -1.86
N THR A 4 -12.98 6.22 -1.74
CA THR A 4 -13.91 6.03 -0.61
C THR A 4 -14.46 4.60 -0.49
N LYS A 5 -13.83 3.61 -1.15
CA LYS A 5 -14.24 2.21 -1.15
C LYS A 5 -13.68 1.48 0.07
N ALA A 6 -14.41 0.45 0.49
CA ALA A 6 -13.99 -0.36 1.62
C ALA A 6 -12.69 -1.14 1.29
N PRO A 7 -11.81 -1.41 2.29
CA PRO A 7 -10.58 -2.18 2.09
C PRO A 7 -10.82 -3.54 1.42
N GLU A 8 -11.95 -4.18 1.71
CA GLU A 8 -12.35 -5.45 1.10
C GLU A 8 -12.62 -5.35 -0.40
N GLU A 9 -13.31 -4.29 -0.85
CA GLU A 9 -13.57 -4.07 -2.27
C GLU A 9 -12.25 -3.82 -3.03
N ILE A 10 -11.33 -3.07 -2.43
CA ILE A 10 -10.01 -2.78 -3.01
C ILE A 10 -9.20 -4.07 -3.10
N ALA A 11 -9.20 -4.90 -2.05
CA ALA A 11 -8.50 -6.19 -2.06
C ALA A 11 -9.06 -7.12 -3.14
N LYS A 12 -10.38 -7.22 -3.26
CA LYS A 12 -11.02 -8.03 -4.29
C LYS A 12 -10.63 -7.56 -5.70
N LEU A 13 -10.70 -6.25 -5.96
CA LEU A 13 -10.29 -5.68 -7.24
C LEU A 13 -8.81 -5.95 -7.54
N ALA A 14 -7.93 -5.85 -6.54
CA ALA A 14 -6.51 -6.13 -6.70
C ALA A 14 -6.26 -7.59 -7.11
N VAL A 15 -6.97 -8.53 -6.50
CA VAL A 15 -6.90 -9.96 -6.86
C VAL A 15 -7.48 -10.21 -8.25
N GLU A 16 -8.66 -9.66 -8.55
CA GLU A 16 -9.34 -9.85 -9.84
C GLU A 16 -8.54 -9.28 -11.03
N ASN A 17 -7.80 -8.19 -10.81
CA ASN A 17 -6.98 -7.55 -11.84
C ASN A 17 -5.53 -8.07 -11.85
N ASP A 18 -5.19 -9.04 -11.00
CA ASP A 18 -3.85 -9.62 -10.88
C ASP A 18 -2.73 -8.58 -10.77
N VAL A 19 -2.88 -7.63 -9.85
CA VAL A 19 -1.91 -6.53 -9.70
C VAL A 19 -0.76 -6.94 -8.80
N HIS A 20 0.45 -6.46 -9.10
CA HIS A 20 1.60 -6.67 -8.22
C HIS A 20 1.64 -5.69 -7.03
N PHE A 21 1.04 -4.50 -7.20
CA PHE A 21 1.04 -3.46 -6.18
C PHE A 21 -0.32 -2.83 -5.98
N VAL A 22 -0.62 -2.48 -4.73
CA VAL A 22 -1.74 -1.59 -4.38
C VAL A 22 -1.19 -0.31 -3.75
N GLY A 23 -1.42 0.81 -4.43
CA GLY A 23 -1.02 2.14 -3.95
C GLY A 23 -2.13 2.85 -3.17
N ALA A 24 -1.95 2.97 -1.85
CA ALA A 24 -2.82 3.69 -0.94
C ALA A 24 -2.37 5.15 -0.77
N SER A 25 -3.16 6.11 -1.26
CA SER A 25 -2.93 7.55 -1.01
C SER A 25 -3.75 8.09 0.17
N SER A 26 -3.12 8.29 1.34
CA SER A 26 -3.79 8.79 2.54
C SER A 26 -3.54 10.29 2.73
N LEU A 27 -4.60 11.08 2.52
CA LEU A 27 -4.65 12.52 2.83
C LEU A 27 -5.41 12.78 4.15
N ALA A 28 -6.31 11.87 4.52
CA ALA A 28 -7.03 11.86 5.79
C ALA A 28 -6.53 10.68 6.63
N ALA A 29 -6.49 10.83 7.96
CA ALA A 29 -5.84 9.99 8.97
C ALA A 29 -6.26 8.50 9.07
N GLY A 30 -6.84 7.92 8.02
CA GLY A 30 -7.26 6.52 7.94
C GLY A 30 -6.13 5.54 7.61
N HIS A 31 -4.88 5.97 7.40
CA HIS A 31 -3.76 5.05 7.08
C HIS A 31 -3.54 4.00 8.17
N LYS A 32 -3.73 4.33 9.45
CA LYS A 32 -3.54 3.38 10.55
C LYS A 32 -4.56 2.25 10.61
N THR A 33 -5.73 2.43 10.01
CA THR A 33 -6.83 1.46 10.05
C THR A 33 -7.02 0.78 8.70
N LEU A 34 -7.19 1.57 7.64
CA LEU A 34 -7.53 1.07 6.30
C LEU A 34 -6.39 0.28 5.66
N VAL A 35 -5.14 0.71 5.85
CA VAL A 35 -3.99 0.03 5.23
C VAL A 35 -3.75 -1.35 5.84
N PRO A 36 -3.68 -1.50 7.18
CA PRO A 36 -3.58 -2.83 7.78
C PRO A 36 -4.77 -3.74 7.45
N GLU A 37 -5.98 -3.19 7.37
CA GLU A 37 -7.16 -3.97 7.00
C GLU A 37 -7.08 -4.46 5.55
N LEU A 38 -6.65 -3.62 4.61
CA LEU A 38 -6.41 -4.00 3.22
C LEU A 38 -5.41 -5.14 3.11
N ILE A 39 -4.28 -5.07 3.82
CA ILE A 39 -3.26 -6.12 3.82
C ILE A 39 -3.83 -7.44 4.34
N LYS A 40 -4.60 -7.39 5.45
CA LYS A 40 -5.28 -8.59 5.98
C LYS A 40 -6.27 -9.18 4.99
N LYS A 41 -7.02 -8.35 4.26
CA LYS A 41 -7.98 -8.80 3.24
C LYS A 41 -7.26 -9.44 2.06
N LEU A 42 -6.17 -8.85 1.57
CA LEU A 42 -5.33 -9.44 0.52
C LEU A 42 -4.79 -10.82 0.92
N GLN A 43 -4.30 -10.95 2.16
CA GLN A 43 -3.88 -12.24 2.72
C GLN A 43 -5.04 -13.24 2.82
N ALA A 44 -6.22 -12.80 3.26
CA ALA A 44 -7.41 -13.65 3.34
C ALA A 44 -7.89 -14.15 1.96
N PHE A 45 -7.66 -13.36 0.90
CA PHE A 45 -7.90 -13.77 -0.49
C PHE A 45 -6.77 -14.61 -1.10
N GLY A 46 -5.76 -15.01 -0.31
CA GLY A 46 -4.64 -15.83 -0.76
C GLY A 46 -3.62 -15.08 -1.60
N ARG A 47 -3.69 -13.75 -1.66
CA ARG A 47 -2.82 -12.87 -2.46
C ARG A 47 -1.91 -12.00 -1.58
N GLY A 48 -1.22 -12.66 -0.65
CA GLY A 48 -0.22 -12.02 0.21
C GLY A 48 1.05 -11.56 -0.52
N ASP A 49 1.23 -11.97 -1.77
CA ASP A 49 2.27 -11.52 -2.70
C ASP A 49 2.08 -10.07 -3.15
N ILE A 50 0.84 -9.57 -3.16
CA ILE A 50 0.52 -8.22 -3.60
C ILE A 50 1.07 -7.20 -2.58
N LYS A 51 2.04 -6.40 -3.02
CA LYS A 51 2.74 -5.44 -2.17
C LYS A 51 1.91 -4.16 -2.00
N VAL A 52 1.72 -3.71 -0.76
CA VAL A 52 0.99 -2.47 -0.47
C VAL A 52 1.96 -1.31 -0.25
N ILE A 53 1.80 -0.24 -1.02
CA ILE A 53 2.59 0.99 -0.91
C ILE A 53 1.68 2.11 -0.41
N VAL A 54 2.15 2.91 0.54
CA VAL A 54 1.39 4.04 1.07
C VAL A 54 2.05 5.35 0.66
N GLY A 55 1.26 6.33 0.22
CA GLY A 55 1.73 7.68 -0.07
C GLY A 55 0.81 8.74 0.53
N GLY A 56 1.30 9.98 0.61
CA GLY A 56 0.53 11.13 1.10
C GLY A 56 1.16 11.78 2.33
N VAL A 57 0.35 12.48 3.13
CA VAL A 57 0.80 13.21 4.32
C VAL A 57 0.71 12.30 5.54
N ILE A 58 1.72 11.46 5.72
CA ILE A 58 1.79 10.50 6.83
C ILE A 58 2.81 11.03 7.86
N PRO A 59 2.44 11.13 9.15
CA PRO A 59 3.39 11.49 10.20
C PRO A 59 4.55 10.48 10.28
N PRO A 60 5.82 10.91 10.41
CA PRO A 60 6.96 9.99 10.51
C PRO A 60 6.84 8.96 11.63
N GLN A 61 6.17 9.32 12.73
CA GLN A 61 5.91 8.45 13.89
C GLN A 61 5.02 7.25 13.54
N ASP A 62 4.28 7.32 12.43
CA ASP A 62 3.37 6.27 12.00
C ASP A 62 4.03 5.31 11.00
N TYR A 63 5.28 5.57 10.60
CA TYR A 63 5.95 4.78 9.56
C TYR A 63 6.24 3.38 10.07
N ASP A 64 6.85 3.27 11.26
CA ASP A 64 7.16 1.97 11.86
C ASP A 64 5.88 1.14 12.05
N TYR A 65 4.81 1.76 12.54
CA TYR A 65 3.50 1.12 12.69
C TYR A 65 2.99 0.49 11.38
N LEU A 66 3.16 1.18 10.25
CA LEU A 66 2.71 0.73 8.94
C LEU A 66 3.63 -0.35 8.37
N LEU A 67 4.95 -0.17 8.49
CA LEU A 67 5.95 -1.11 8.00
C LEU A 67 5.85 -2.46 8.72
N GLU A 68 5.71 -2.46 10.06
CA GLU A 68 5.50 -3.66 10.87
C GLU A 68 4.25 -4.46 10.47
N ARG A 69 3.26 -3.81 9.83
CA ARG A 69 2.00 -4.42 9.40
C ARG A 69 2.00 -4.87 7.95
N GLY A 70 3.17 -4.85 7.29
CA GLY A 70 3.35 -5.40 5.94
C GLY A 70 3.26 -4.35 4.82
N VAL A 71 3.33 -3.06 5.13
CA VAL A 71 3.52 -2.03 4.10
C VAL A 71 4.91 -2.18 3.50
N ALA A 72 5.00 -2.28 2.18
CA ALA A 72 6.26 -2.45 1.47
C ALA A 72 7.08 -1.15 1.46
N LYS A 73 6.42 0.00 1.25
CA LYS A 73 7.09 1.30 1.19
C LYS A 73 6.13 2.46 1.51
N ILE A 74 6.69 3.53 2.07
CA ILE A 74 5.97 4.77 2.37
C ILE A 74 6.61 5.93 1.60
N TYR A 75 5.80 6.70 0.88
CA TYR A 75 6.21 7.88 0.11
C TYR A 75 5.55 9.14 0.66
N GLY A 76 6.31 9.87 1.48
CA GLY A 76 5.88 11.14 2.06
C GLY A 76 5.84 12.31 1.05
N PRO A 77 5.39 13.50 1.50
CA PRO A 77 5.36 14.70 0.66
C PRO A 77 6.76 15.06 0.13
N GLY A 78 6.83 15.48 -1.13
CA GLY A 78 8.09 15.85 -1.79
C GLY A 78 8.92 14.67 -2.31
N THR A 79 8.45 13.43 -2.19
CA THR A 79 9.13 12.28 -2.80
C THR A 79 9.13 12.41 -4.33
N GLN A 80 10.31 12.30 -4.95
CA GLN A 80 10.45 12.36 -6.40
C GLN A 80 9.77 11.15 -7.06
N MET A 81 8.88 11.40 -8.02
CA MET A 81 8.16 10.34 -8.73
C MET A 81 9.09 9.30 -9.36
N ILE A 82 10.19 9.74 -9.97
CA ILE A 82 11.19 8.85 -10.59
C ILE A 82 11.82 7.91 -9.57
N LYS A 83 12.03 8.38 -8.33
CA LYS A 83 12.53 7.53 -7.24
C LYS A 83 11.49 6.46 -6.89
N CYS A 84 10.22 6.84 -6.72
CA CYS A 84 9.16 5.90 -6.40
C CYS A 84 9.02 4.79 -7.45
N VAL A 85 9.08 5.16 -8.73
CA VAL A 85 8.97 4.20 -9.85
C VAL A 85 10.16 3.26 -9.85
N ARG A 86 11.39 3.77 -9.67
CA ARG A 86 12.59 2.94 -9.61
C ARG A 86 12.51 1.92 -8.48
N GLU A 87 12.21 2.38 -7.26
CA GLU A 87 12.10 1.49 -6.09
C GLU A 87 10.99 0.45 -6.27
N ALA A 88 9.86 0.81 -6.89
CA ALA A 88 8.79 -0.15 -7.21
C ALA A 88 9.24 -1.21 -8.22
N MET A 89 9.96 -0.81 -9.28
CA MET A 89 10.50 -1.77 -10.26
C MET A 89 11.56 -2.70 -9.64
N GLU A 90 12.42 -2.17 -8.77
CA GLU A 90 13.39 -2.98 -8.02
C GLU A 90 12.67 -4.01 -7.13
N MET A 91 11.59 -3.62 -6.47
CA MET A 91 10.76 -4.54 -5.67
C MET A 91 10.10 -5.66 -6.50
N LEU A 92 9.84 -5.46 -7.80
CA LEU A 92 9.33 -6.51 -8.68
C LEU A 92 10.42 -7.47 -9.14
N ASN A 93 11.59 -6.94 -9.48
CA ASN A 93 12.65 -7.76 -10.08
C ASN A 93 13.36 -8.69 -9.08
N HIS A 94 13.07 -8.56 -7.78
CA HIS A 94 13.60 -9.41 -6.71
C HIS A 94 12.58 -10.46 -6.26
N GLU A 95 12.11 -11.28 -7.21
CA GLU A 95 11.32 -12.50 -6.98
C GLU A 95 12.18 -13.77 -7.16
#